data_AF-A0A1I4C3F5-F1
#
_entry.id   AF-A0A1I4C3F5-F1
#
_cell.length_a   1.000
_cell.length_b   1.000
_cell.length_c   1.000
_cell.angle_alpha   90.00
_cell.angle_beta   90.00
_cell.angle_gamma   90.00
#
_symmetry.space_group_name_H-M   'P 1'
#
loop_
_entity.id
_entity.type
_entity.pdbx_description
1 polymer ?
#
loop_
_entity_poly.entity_id
_entity_poly.type
_entity_poly.pdbx_seq_one_letter_code
_entity_poly.pdbx_strand_id
1 'polypeptide(L)' 'MTDEDLEAHARATAALLGLPIAPHQMPGVIAGLKVAVAAAALIERVPLTEAEEAAPVFRA' A
#
# COMPACT_ATOMS: atom_id res chain seq x y z
N MET A 1 -0.04 11.62 1.63
CA MET A 1 1.04 11.11 2.50
C MET A 1 2.32 11.82 2.13
N THR A 2 3.04 12.34 3.12
CA THR A 2 4.38 12.93 2.94
C THR A 2 5.45 11.84 2.84
N ASP A 3 6.67 12.19 2.43
CA ASP A 3 7.79 11.24 2.40
C ASP A 3 8.11 10.69 3.79
N GLU A 4 7.97 11.51 4.84
CA GLU A 4 8.15 11.11 6.23
C GLU A 4 7.06 10.09 6.66
N ASP A 5 5.80 10.34 6.30
CA ASP A 5 4.70 9.38 6.55
C ASP A 5 4.96 8.04 5.84
N LEU A 6 5.47 8.09 4.60
CA LEU A 6 5.77 6.89 3.81
C LEU A 6 6.93 6.11 4.39
N GLU A 7 7.99 6.77 4.85
CA GLU A 7 9.10 6.12 5.52
C GLU A 7 8.67 5.47 6.85
N ALA A 8 7.90 6.20 7.67
CA ALA A 8 7.36 5.67 8.92
C ALA A 8 6.47 4.44 8.69
N HIS A 9 5.60 4.51 7.68
CA HIS A 9 4.76 3.37 7.27
C HIS A 9 5.61 2.19 6.80
N ALA A 10 6.59 2.42 5.91
CA ALA A 10 7.47 1.37 5.40
C ALA A 10 8.22 0.65 6.53
N ARG A 11 8.76 1.40 7.50
CA ARG A 11 9.46 0.83 8.67
C ARG A 11 8.54 0.01 9.56
N ALA A 12 7.35 0.53 9.87
CA ALA A 12 6.37 -0.16 10.71
C ALA A 12 5.90 -1.47 10.03
N THR A 13 5.52 -1.40 8.76
CA THR A 13 5.06 -2.55 7.99
C THR A 13 6.16 -3.60 7.80
N ALA A 14 7.40 -3.18 7.50
CA ALA A 14 8.56 -4.05 7.42
C ALA A 14 8.80 -4.84 8.71
N ALA A 15 8.69 -4.19 9.86
CA ALA A 15 8.84 -4.84 11.17
C ALA A 15 7.73 -5.87 11.43
N LEU A 16 6.47 -5.54 11.10
CA LEU A 16 5.33 -6.44 11.26
C LEU A 16 5.43 -7.69 10.37
N LEU A 17 5.95 -7.53 9.14
CA LEU A 17 6.08 -8.61 8.18
C LEU A 17 7.37 -9.42 8.33
N GLY A 18 8.31 -8.98 9.19
CA GLY A 18 9.63 -9.59 9.29
C GLY A 18 10.49 -9.40 8.03
N LEU A 19 10.29 -8.30 7.31
CA LEU A 19 10.99 -7.97 6.05
C LEU A 19 11.90 -6.75 6.25
N PRO A 20 13.12 -6.92 6.80
CA PRO A 20 13.99 -5.78 7.09
C PRO A 20 14.41 -5.04 5.80
N ILE A 21 14.28 -3.72 5.81
CA ILE A 21 14.69 -2.83 4.71
C ILE A 21 16.07 -2.27 5.05
N ALA A 22 17.07 -2.53 4.22
CA ALA A 22 18.39 -1.93 4.38
C ALA A 22 18.33 -0.41 4.08
N PRO A 23 19.16 0.42 4.72
CA PRO A 23 19.09 1.88 4.55
C PRO A 23 19.17 2.35 3.09
N HIS A 24 20.00 1.69 2.26
CA HIS A 24 20.15 2.02 0.84
C HIS A 24 18.94 1.64 -0.02
N GLN A 25 18.05 0.79 0.49
CA GLN A 25 16.82 0.36 -0.20
C GLN A 25 15.64 1.31 0.09
N MET A 26 15.67 2.02 1.22
CA MET A 26 14.56 2.86 1.68
C MET A 26 14.10 3.90 0.65
N PRO A 27 15.00 4.64 -0.05
CA PRO A 27 14.57 5.59 -1.07
C PRO A 27 13.77 4.94 -2.20
N GLY A 28 14.14 3.73 -2.62
CA GLY A 28 13.43 2.97 -3.65
C GLY A 28 12.06 2.48 -3.17
N VAL A 29 11.96 2.05 -1.90
CA VAL A 29 10.67 1.66 -1.29
C VAL A 29 9.72 2.87 -1.22
N ILE A 30 10.21 4.03 -0.77
CA ILE A 30 9.41 5.26 -0.73
C ILE A 30 8.91 5.64 -2.13
N ALA A 31 9.78 5.57 -3.15
CA ALA A 31 9.39 5.85 -4.54
C ALA A 31 8.29 4.89 -5.05
N GLY A 32 8.41 3.59 -4.73
CA GLY A 32 7.37 2.60 -5.05
C GLY A 32 6.03 2.89 -4.35
N LEU A 33 6.08 3.23 -3.06
CA LEU A 33 4.87 3.57 -2.30
C LEU A 33 4.19 4.84 -2.83
N LYS A 34 4.93 5.85 -3.30
CA LYS A 34 4.35 7.03 -3.95
C LYS A 34 3.51 6.66 -5.18
N VAL A 35 4.02 5.74 -6.01
CA VAL A 35 3.29 5.25 -7.19
C VAL A 35 2.04 4.49 -6.77
N ALA A 36 2.15 3.63 -5.75
CA ALA A 36 1.01 2.89 -5.21
C ALA A 36 -0.08 3.82 -4.65
N VAL A 37 0.31 4.87 -3.91
CA VAL A 37 -0.62 5.91 -3.41
C VAL A 37 -1.34 6.61 -4.55
N ALA A 38 -0.63 6.96 -5.62
CA ALA A 38 -1.24 7.58 -6.79
C ALA A 38 -2.26 6.65 -7.48
N ALA A 39 -1.93 5.36 -7.60
CA ALA A 39 -2.84 4.37 -8.17
C ALA A 39 -4.08 4.13 -7.27
N ALA A 40 -3.88 4.02 -5.95
CA ALA A 40 -4.97 3.89 -4.99
C ALA A 40 -5.94 5.07 -5.06
N ALA A 41 -5.42 6.30 -5.17
CA ALA A 41 -6.25 7.51 -5.31
C ALA A 41 -7.07 7.57 -6.61
N LEU A 42 -6.73 6.77 -7.64
CA LEU A 42 -7.57 6.60 -8.83
C LEU A 42 -8.68 5.59 -8.57
N ILE A 43 -8.36 4.48 -7.90
CA ILE A 43 -9.30 3.40 -7.58
C ILE A 43 -10.38 3.90 -6.60
N GLU A 44 -10.01 4.68 -5.58
CA GLU A 44 -10.93 5.25 -4.58
C GLU A 44 -12.00 6.19 -5.16
N ARG A 45 -11.86 6.61 -6.42
CA ARG A 45 -12.87 7.42 -7.12
C ARG A 45 -14.05 6.59 -7.64
N VAL A 46 -13.91 5.27 -7.70
CA VAL A 46 -14.98 4.36 -8.10
C VAL A 46 -15.85 4.10 -6.86
N PRO A 47 -17.11 4.58 -6.84
CA PRO A 47 -17.98 4.32 -5.71
C PRO A 47 -18.30 2.83 -5.62
N LEU A 48 -18.20 2.28 -4.43
CA LEU A 48 -18.63 0.92 -4.12
C LEU A 48 -19.83 0.95 -3.17
N THR A 49 -20.74 0.04 -3.40
CA THR A 49 -21.92 -0.26 -2.60
C THR A 49 -21.68 -1.56 -1.84
N GLU A 50 -22.45 -1.80 -0.78
CA GLU A 50 -22.36 -3.04 0.00
C GLU A 50 -22.73 -4.29 -0.80
N ALA A 51 -23.41 -4.13 -1.95
CA ALA A 51 -23.78 -5.23 -2.84
C ALA A 51 -22.65 -5.65 -3.79
N GLU A 52 -21.59 -4.84 -3.94
CA GLU A 52 -20.44 -5.17 -4.78
C GLU A 52 -19.46 -6.05 -4.00
N GLU A 53 -19.44 -7.33 -4.37
CA GLU A 53 -18.56 -8.33 -3.77
C GLU A 53 -17.17 -8.36 -4.44
N ALA A 54 -16.21 -9.03 -3.79
CA ALA A 54 -14.91 -9.30 -4.37
C ALA A 54 -15.04 -10.12 -5.67
N ALA A 55 -14.21 -9.82 -6.67
CA ALA A 55 -14.27 -10.49 -7.97
C ALA A 55 -14.26 -12.04 -7.89
N PRO A 56 -13.36 -12.67 -7.10
CA PRO A 56 -13.52 -14.07 -6.73
C PRO A 56 -14.41 -14.22 -5.48
N VAL A 57 -15.43 -15.07 -5.60
CA VAL A 57 -16.30 -15.49 -4.49
C VAL A 57 -16.15 -16.99 -4.26
N PHE A 58 -15.91 -17.40 -3.02
CA PHE A 58 -15.82 -18.82 -2.66
C PHE A 58 -17.17 -19.51 -2.90
N ARG A 59 -17.14 -20.69 -3.51
CA ARG A 59 -18.30 -21.57 -3.71
C ARG A 59 -17.91 -22.97 -3.22
N ALA A 60 -18.71 -23.50 -2.30
CA ALA A 60 -18.52 -24.82 -1.70
C ALA A 60 -18.85 -25.96 -2.68
#